data_AF-A0A225UK49-F1
#
_entry.id   AF-A0A225UK49-F1
#
_cell.length_a   1.000
_cell.length_b   1.000
_cell.length_c   1.000
_cell.angle_alpha   90.00
_cell.angle_beta   90.00
_cell.angle_gamma   90.00
#
_symmetry.space_group_name_H-M   'P 1'
#
loop_
_entity.id
_entity.type
_entity.pdbx_description
1 polymer ?
#
loop_
_entity_poly.entity_id
_entity_poly.type
_entity_poly.pdbx_seq_one_letter_code
_entity_poly.pdbx_strand_id
1 'polypeptide(L)'
;MRLVVPETLQSDVLHHYHTTLEGGHRGVGRTYQRIRDHFHWRGLYRSVQRYVGECVDCETDKGKPVIRGESPGNLQATYPFQIIVMDHIPSLPRSHKGNTELLIWVDLFTGYVIAKASSSRSAQTVAESYEECVFRRFGASEMIRHDRKPSFMSDFFRAFNKILGQRQRATMAYRPQANGTTERMVQTATRALKMYVRDLDQKDWDKYAERLTFAINTAHDRIRGDTPHYLVHGWDPRSTLEATLPVGYGAIETRGGGDIESSDIISDPENKSMPD
;
A
#
# COMPACT_ATOMS: atom_id res chain seq x y z
N MET A 1 -8.67 -9.62 -19.56
CA MET A 1 -9.65 -8.91 -20.43
C MET A 1 -9.60 -7.42 -20.08
N ARG A 2 -9.66 -6.48 -21.05
CA ARG A 2 -9.66 -5.02 -20.79
C ARG A 2 -10.94 -4.39 -21.33
N LEU A 3 -11.51 -3.46 -20.59
CA LEU A 3 -12.74 -2.75 -20.98
C LEU A 3 -12.41 -1.54 -21.85
N VAL A 4 -13.10 -1.39 -22.97
CA VAL A 4 -12.96 -0.21 -23.84
C VAL A 4 -13.82 0.92 -23.27
N VAL A 5 -13.18 2.04 -22.94
CA VAL A 5 -13.84 3.18 -22.28
C VAL A 5 -14.33 4.19 -23.33
N PRO A 6 -15.65 4.49 -23.39
CA PRO A 6 -16.18 5.56 -24.23
C PRO A 6 -15.57 6.92 -23.86
N GLU A 7 -15.43 7.82 -24.84
CA GLU A 7 -14.80 9.13 -24.65
C GLU A 7 -15.42 9.95 -23.50
N THR A 8 -16.73 9.83 -23.31
CA THR A 8 -17.48 10.49 -22.23
C THR A 8 -17.06 10.07 -20.83
N LEU A 9 -16.53 8.85 -20.64
CA LEU A 9 -16.14 8.31 -19.32
C LEU A 9 -14.62 8.37 -19.08
N GLN A 10 -13.82 8.77 -20.08
CA GLN A 10 -12.36 8.81 -19.95
C GLN A 10 -11.91 9.83 -18.90
N SER A 11 -12.62 10.96 -18.77
CA SER A 11 -12.31 11.97 -17.75
C SER A 11 -12.52 11.43 -16.34
N ASP A 12 -13.61 10.70 -16.11
CA ASP A 12 -13.92 10.09 -14.82
C ASP A 12 -12.89 9.03 -14.42
N VAL A 13 -12.45 8.20 -15.38
CA VAL A 13 -11.38 7.22 -15.16
C VAL A 13 -10.06 7.93 -14.81
N LEU A 14 -9.68 8.98 -15.54
CA LEU A 14 -8.46 9.74 -15.26
C LEU A 14 -8.51 10.41 -13.88
N HIS A 15 -9.65 11.04 -13.55
CA HIS A 15 -9.89 11.64 -12.25
C HIS A 15 -9.80 10.61 -11.13
N HIS A 16 -10.48 9.47 -11.28
CA HIS A 16 -10.47 8.38 -10.32
C HIS A 16 -9.04 7.86 -10.04
N TYR A 17 -8.28 7.54 -11.09
CA TYR A 17 -6.96 6.94 -10.93
C TYR A 17 -5.83 7.93 -10.64
N HIS A 18 -6.07 9.24 -10.72
CA HIS A 18 -5.06 10.27 -10.40
C HIS A 18 -5.46 11.18 -9.23
N THR A 19 -6.58 11.90 -9.35
CA THR A 19 -6.94 13.00 -8.47
C THR A 19 -7.73 12.57 -7.24
N THR A 20 -8.47 11.46 -7.32
CA THR A 20 -9.16 10.97 -6.12
C THR A 20 -8.15 10.42 -5.11
N LEU A 21 -8.63 10.22 -3.88
CA LEU A 21 -7.86 9.60 -2.81
C LEU A 21 -7.33 8.20 -3.19
N GLU A 22 -8.09 7.44 -3.99
CA GLU A 22 -7.65 6.14 -4.51
C GLU A 22 -6.57 6.29 -5.58
N GLY A 23 -6.56 7.41 -6.31
CA GLY A 23 -5.58 7.77 -7.33
C GLY A 23 -4.26 8.31 -6.76
N GLY A 24 -4.32 9.14 -5.71
CA GLY A 24 -3.17 9.54 -4.88
C GLY A 24 -2.10 10.39 -5.59
N HIS A 25 -2.49 11.21 -6.57
CA HIS A 25 -1.65 12.16 -7.32
C HIS A 25 -0.33 11.58 -7.83
N ARG A 26 -0.42 10.35 -8.35
CA ARG A 26 0.77 9.62 -8.83
C ARG A 26 1.27 10.19 -10.15
N GLY A 27 2.58 10.11 -10.37
CA GLY A 27 3.20 10.49 -11.63
C GLY A 27 2.73 9.62 -12.81
N VAL A 28 2.85 10.15 -14.03
CA VAL A 28 2.33 9.61 -15.30
C VAL A 28 2.46 8.10 -15.42
N GLY A 29 3.65 7.55 -15.18
CA GLY A 29 3.91 6.12 -15.36
C GLY A 29 3.11 5.21 -14.42
N ARG A 30 2.89 5.64 -13.17
CA ARG A 30 2.13 4.86 -12.18
C ARG A 30 0.63 4.93 -12.46
N THR A 31 0.13 6.12 -12.78
CA THR A 31 -1.28 6.33 -13.16
C THR A 31 -1.63 5.55 -14.42
N TYR A 32 -0.75 5.56 -15.43
CA TYR A 32 -0.94 4.84 -16.68
C TYR A 32 -1.04 3.32 -16.47
N GLN A 33 -0.15 2.73 -15.67
CA GLN A 33 -0.18 1.29 -15.45
C GLN A 33 -1.48 0.85 -14.79
N ARG A 34 -1.91 1.55 -13.72
CA ARG A 34 -3.17 1.24 -13.04
C ARG A 34 -4.38 1.32 -13.96
N ILE A 35 -4.45 2.32 -14.83
CA ILE A 35 -5.57 2.41 -15.79
C ILE A 35 -5.47 1.30 -16.84
N ARG A 36 -4.26 1.04 -17.38
CA ARG A 36 -4.03 0.07 -18.46
C ARG A 36 -4.38 -1.36 -18.06
N ASP A 37 -4.28 -1.71 -16.78
CA ASP A 37 -4.54 -3.09 -16.34
C ASP A 37 -6.01 -3.48 -16.49
N HIS A 38 -6.93 -2.52 -16.38
CA HIS A 38 -8.38 -2.75 -16.44
C HIS A 38 -9.06 -2.11 -17.66
N PHE A 39 -8.53 -0.99 -18.16
CA PHE A 39 -9.16 -0.13 -19.16
C PHE A 39 -8.28 0.11 -20.39
N HIS A 40 -8.93 0.34 -21.53
CA HIS A 40 -8.28 0.68 -22.78
C HIS A 40 -9.07 1.75 -23.54
N TRP A 41 -8.36 2.70 -24.14
CA TRP A 41 -8.89 3.56 -25.22
C TRP A 41 -7.74 4.05 -26.08
N ARG A 42 -8.06 4.50 -27.30
CA ARG A 42 -7.06 5.04 -28.23
C ARG A 42 -6.42 6.29 -27.62
N GLY A 43 -5.10 6.25 -27.43
CA GLY A 43 -4.35 7.37 -26.88
C GLY A 43 -4.29 7.43 -25.35
N LEU A 44 -4.65 6.36 -24.63
CA LEU A 44 -4.61 6.26 -23.16
C LEU A 44 -3.38 6.94 -22.52
N TYR A 45 -2.16 6.57 -22.94
CA TYR A 45 -0.94 7.14 -22.38
C TYR A 45 -0.86 8.66 -22.54
N ARG A 46 -1.26 9.18 -23.71
CA ARG A 46 -1.28 10.63 -23.99
C ARG A 46 -2.31 11.34 -23.12
N SER A 47 -3.49 10.74 -22.92
CA SER A 47 -4.52 11.29 -22.03
C SER A 47 -4.04 11.36 -20.58
N VAL A 48 -3.36 10.31 -20.08
CA VAL A 48 -2.75 10.30 -18.73
C VAL A 48 -1.65 11.34 -18.61
N GLN A 49 -0.74 11.41 -19.58
CA GLN A 49 0.35 12.38 -19.55
C GLN A 49 -0.17 13.83 -19.52
N ARG A 50 -1.20 14.13 -20.32
CA ARG A 50 -1.85 15.44 -20.31
C ARG A 50 -2.50 15.74 -18.96
N TYR A 51 -3.35 14.82 -18.47
CA TYR A 51 -4.10 15.01 -17.22
C TYR A 51 -3.19 15.21 -16.00
N VAL A 52 -2.14 14.40 -15.87
CA VAL A 52 -1.16 14.53 -14.77
C VAL A 52 -0.30 15.79 -14.95
N GLY A 53 0.03 16.16 -16.19
CA GLY A 53 0.80 17.37 -16.48
C GLY A 53 0.06 18.68 -16.18
N GLU A 54 -1.27 18.66 -16.29
CA GLU A 54 -2.16 19.80 -16.01
C GLU A 54 -2.61 19.83 -14.53
N CYS A 55 -2.16 18.87 -13.70
CA CYS A 55 -2.53 18.80 -12.29
C CYS A 55 -1.80 19.86 -11.47
N VAL A 56 -2.52 20.92 -11.07
CA VAL A 56 -2.01 22.03 -10.26
C VAL A 56 -1.32 21.56 -8.97
N ASP A 57 -1.91 20.57 -8.28
CA ASP A 57 -1.36 20.01 -7.03
C ASP A 57 -0.01 19.30 -7.22
N CYS A 58 0.29 18.82 -8.43
CA CYS A 58 1.55 18.14 -8.75
C CYS A 58 2.65 19.10 -9.24
N GLU A 59 2.28 20.28 -9.75
CA GLU A 59 3.23 21.27 -10.24
C GLU A 59 3.94 22.03 -9.11
N THR A 60 3.23 22.26 -8.00
CA THR A 60 3.71 23.04 -6.84
C THR A 60 4.77 22.31 -5.99
N ASP A 61 4.97 21.00 -6.13
CA ASP A 61 5.73 20.18 -5.15
C ASP A 61 7.01 19.49 -5.71
N LYS A 62 7.59 20.00 -6.81
CA LYS A 62 8.83 19.45 -7.41
C LYS A 62 10.10 19.84 -6.63
N GLY A 63 10.23 19.37 -5.39
CA GLY A 63 11.46 19.51 -4.58
C GLY A 63 12.53 18.46 -4.93
N LYS A 64 13.76 18.90 -5.25
CA LYS A 64 14.92 18.04 -5.60
C LYS A 64 15.43 17.23 -4.39
N PRO A 65 15.77 15.93 -4.54
CA PRO A 65 16.36 15.14 -3.47
C PRO A 65 17.82 15.53 -3.21
N VAL A 66 18.21 15.65 -1.94
CA VAL A 66 19.61 15.81 -1.51
C VAL A 66 20.18 14.42 -1.21
N ILE A 67 21.24 14.04 -1.92
CA ILE A 67 21.95 12.77 -1.73
C ILE A 67 22.96 12.94 -0.59
N ARG A 68 22.94 12.06 0.42
CA ARG A 68 24.02 11.93 1.41
C ARG A 68 24.44 10.48 1.55
N GLY A 69 25.70 10.20 1.16
CA GLY A 69 26.63 9.14 1.60
C GLY A 69 26.19 7.68 1.68
N GLU A 70 27.03 6.77 1.17
CA GLU A 70 26.89 5.31 1.26
C GLU A 70 27.08 4.76 2.69
N SER A 71 26.45 3.62 3.01
CA SER A 71 26.49 2.96 4.34
C SER A 71 26.55 1.43 4.21
N PRO A 72 27.03 0.70 5.24
CA PRO A 72 27.42 -0.71 5.15
C PRO A 72 26.24 -1.68 5.30
N GLY A 73 26.15 -2.64 4.38
CA GLY A 73 25.34 -3.87 4.49
C GLY A 73 23.83 -3.68 4.32
N ASN A 74 23.32 -3.86 3.09
CA ASN A 74 21.88 -3.87 2.83
C ASN A 74 21.21 -5.04 3.57
N LEU A 75 20.39 -4.76 4.58
CA LEU A 75 19.45 -5.74 5.12
C LEU A 75 18.48 -6.14 4.02
N GLN A 76 18.39 -7.44 3.75
CA GLN A 76 17.49 -8.03 2.77
C GLN A 76 16.53 -8.96 3.50
N ALA A 77 15.25 -8.62 3.49
CA ALA A 77 14.20 -9.54 3.93
C ALA A 77 14.02 -10.63 2.86
N THR A 78 13.70 -11.84 3.28
CA THR A 78 13.53 -13.02 2.42
C THR A 78 12.07 -13.47 2.31
N TYR A 79 11.19 -12.98 3.17
CA TYR A 79 9.74 -13.26 3.12
C TYR A 79 8.92 -12.12 3.76
N PRO A 80 7.60 -12.01 3.47
CA PRO A 80 6.75 -10.95 3.99
C PRO A 80 6.78 -10.86 5.52
N PHE A 81 6.84 -9.64 6.05
CA PHE A 81 6.82 -9.30 7.48
C PHE A 81 7.99 -9.83 8.32
N GLN A 82 9.03 -10.39 7.70
CA GLN A 82 10.27 -10.74 8.39
C GLN A 82 10.91 -9.51 9.05
N ILE A 83 11.01 -8.40 8.31
CA ILE A 83 11.63 -7.16 8.78
C ILE A 83 10.65 -6.01 8.56
N ILE A 84 10.26 -5.37 9.66
CA ILE A 84 9.42 -4.17 9.63
C ILE A 84 10.27 -2.93 9.86
N VAL A 85 10.12 -1.94 9.00
CA VAL A 85 10.65 -0.59 9.21
C VAL A 85 9.56 0.25 9.84
N MET A 86 9.83 0.78 11.02
CA MET A 86 8.96 1.71 11.72
C MET A 86 9.50 3.13 11.53
N ASP A 87 8.63 4.04 11.08
CA ASP A 87 8.87 5.49 11.02
C ASP A 87 7.72 6.22 11.73
N HIS A 88 7.92 7.49 12.02
CA HIS A 88 6.89 8.35 12.57
C HIS A 88 6.95 9.75 11.97
N ILE A 89 5.79 10.39 11.85
CA ILE A 89 5.67 11.81 11.55
C ILE A 89 5.24 12.51 12.83
N PRO A 90 6.16 13.15 13.58
CA PRO A 90 5.81 13.86 14.79
C PRO A 90 5.21 15.23 14.46
N SER A 91 4.55 15.83 15.45
CA SER A 91 4.17 17.25 15.45
C SER A 91 3.28 17.68 14.29
N LEU A 92 2.34 16.82 13.89
CA LEU A 92 1.29 17.18 12.95
C LEU A 92 0.28 18.15 13.58
N PRO A 93 -0.40 18.98 12.79
CA PRO A 93 -1.54 19.76 13.25
C PRO A 93 -2.52 18.87 14.01
N ARG A 94 -3.11 19.36 15.09
CA ARG A 94 -4.08 18.57 15.84
C ARG A 94 -5.29 18.28 14.94
N SER A 95 -5.53 17.01 14.66
CA SER A 95 -6.72 16.56 13.92
C SER A 95 -8.01 16.75 14.73
N HIS A 96 -9.16 16.60 14.10
CA HIS A 96 -10.47 16.60 14.77
C HIS A 96 -10.59 15.55 15.88
N LYS A 97 -9.91 14.40 15.74
CA LYS A 97 -9.89 13.36 16.77
C LYS A 97 -8.79 13.57 17.83
N GLY A 98 -8.05 14.67 17.75
CA GLY A 98 -7.01 15.01 18.71
C GLY A 98 -5.65 14.34 18.45
N ASN A 99 -5.50 13.61 17.35
CA ASN A 99 -4.20 13.03 16.94
C ASN A 99 -3.24 14.14 16.52
N THR A 100 -1.95 13.92 16.79
CA THR A 100 -0.85 14.86 16.48
C THR A 100 0.36 14.16 15.85
N GLU A 101 0.26 12.84 15.64
CA GLU A 101 1.35 12.02 15.12
C GLU A 101 0.82 10.96 14.18
N LEU A 102 1.62 10.58 13.19
CA LEU A 102 1.33 9.44 12.34
C LEU A 102 2.43 8.38 12.52
N LEU A 103 2.04 7.20 12.98
CA LEU A 103 2.91 6.02 13.04
C LEU A 103 2.86 5.31 11.69
N ILE A 104 4.01 4.87 11.19
CA ILE A 104 4.11 4.19 9.89
C ILE A 104 4.95 2.93 10.08
N TRP A 105 4.46 1.81 9.56
CA TRP A 105 5.19 0.55 9.45
C TRP A 105 5.24 0.14 7.99
N VAL A 106 6.40 -0.30 7.53
CA VAL A 106 6.59 -0.78 6.17
C VAL A 106 7.27 -2.14 6.22
N ASP A 107 6.65 -3.14 5.60
CA ASP A 107 7.28 -4.43 5.38
C ASP A 107 8.43 -4.29 4.36
N LEU A 108 9.63 -4.68 4.76
CA LEU A 108 10.82 -4.53 3.93
C LEU A 108 10.78 -5.45 2.70
N PHE A 109 10.13 -6.62 2.81
CA PHE A 109 10.06 -7.59 1.72
C PHE A 109 9.07 -7.15 0.63
N THR A 110 7.82 -6.88 0.99
CA THR A 110 6.74 -6.54 0.04
C THR A 110 6.59 -5.04 -0.23
N GLY A 111 7.14 -4.18 0.64
CA GLY A 111 6.91 -2.74 0.57
C GLY A 111 5.54 -2.31 1.11
N TYR A 112 4.80 -3.22 1.75
CA TYR A 112 3.45 -2.95 2.25
C TYR A 112 3.48 -1.95 3.40
N VAL A 113 2.69 -0.89 3.27
CA VAL A 113 2.64 0.25 4.18
C VAL A 113 1.41 0.18 5.06
N ILE A 114 1.62 0.39 6.35
CA ILE A 114 0.59 0.48 7.38
C ILE A 114 0.80 1.81 8.08
N ALA A 115 -0.27 2.58 8.28
CA ALA A 115 -0.21 3.84 8.99
C ALA A 115 -1.31 3.88 10.04
N LYS A 116 -1.04 4.55 11.16
CA LYS A 116 -2.00 4.78 12.24
C LYS A 116 -1.79 6.15 12.84
N ALA A 117 -2.86 6.94 12.90
CA ALA A 117 -2.84 8.21 13.61
C ALA A 117 -2.78 7.97 15.13
N SER A 118 -2.02 8.80 15.83
CA SER A 118 -1.84 8.72 17.27
C SER A 118 -1.85 10.11 17.91
N SER A 119 -2.34 10.17 19.15
CA SER A 119 -2.29 11.35 20.02
C SER A 119 -1.06 11.35 20.95
N SER A 120 -0.25 10.28 20.94
CA SER A 120 0.87 10.10 21.84
C SER A 120 2.05 9.36 21.19
N ARG A 121 3.26 9.88 21.42
CA ARG A 121 4.55 9.23 21.08
C ARG A 121 5.01 8.17 22.08
N SER A 122 4.23 7.90 23.13
CA SER A 122 4.69 7.01 24.20
C SER A 122 5.00 5.61 23.65
N ALA A 123 6.02 4.96 24.21
CA ALA A 123 6.38 3.61 23.78
C ALA A 123 5.22 2.61 23.97
N GLN A 124 4.38 2.83 24.99
CA GLN A 124 3.16 2.07 25.24
C GLN A 124 2.16 2.22 24.09
N THR A 125 1.82 3.45 23.71
CA THR A 125 0.86 3.73 22.62
C THR A 125 1.35 3.17 21.28
N VAL A 126 2.65 3.27 21.02
CA VAL A 126 3.26 2.70 19.80
C VAL A 126 3.21 1.17 19.83
N ALA A 127 3.44 0.53 20.98
CA ALA A 127 3.33 -0.92 21.15
C ALA A 127 1.90 -1.43 20.95
N GLU A 128 0.90 -0.74 21.51
CA GLU A 128 -0.52 -1.05 21.32
C GLU A 128 -0.91 -0.91 19.84
N SER A 129 -0.45 0.15 19.18
CA SER A 129 -0.73 0.38 17.76
C SER A 129 -0.05 -0.66 16.86
N TYR A 130 1.19 -1.05 17.18
CA TYR A 130 1.89 -2.12 16.47
C TYR A 130 1.19 -3.48 16.66
N GLU A 131 0.78 -3.80 17.89
CA GLU A 131 0.01 -5.01 18.17
C GLU A 131 -1.26 -5.05 17.32
N GLU A 132 -2.02 -3.96 17.31
CA GLU A 132 -3.29 -3.89 16.60
C GLU A 132 -3.16 -3.94 15.08
N CYS A 133 -2.25 -3.14 14.53
CA CYS A 133 -2.19 -2.89 13.10
C CYS A 133 -1.25 -3.84 12.36
N VAL A 134 -0.25 -4.39 13.04
CA VAL A 134 0.75 -5.26 12.43
C VAL A 134 0.61 -6.68 12.97
N PHE A 135 0.81 -6.87 14.28
CA PHE A 135 0.90 -8.21 14.86
C PHE A 135 -0.39 -9.03 14.68
N ARG A 136 -1.56 -8.47 15.00
CA ARG A 136 -2.84 -9.18 14.85
C ARG A 136 -3.16 -9.57 13.41
N ARG A 137 -2.61 -8.85 12.42
CA ARG A 137 -2.91 -9.05 11.00
C ARG A 137 -1.90 -9.96 10.30
N PHE A 138 -0.63 -9.88 10.69
CA PHE A 138 0.48 -10.47 9.95
C PHE A 138 1.39 -11.36 10.81
N GLY A 139 1.18 -11.39 12.13
CA GLY A 139 2.00 -12.14 13.07
C GLY A 139 3.24 -11.39 13.53
N ALA A 140 4.17 -12.14 14.15
CA ALA A 140 5.42 -11.59 14.67
C ALA A 140 6.44 -11.36 13.55
N SER A 141 7.17 -10.25 13.63
CA SER A 141 8.34 -9.98 12.77
C SER A 141 9.63 -10.40 13.45
N GLU A 142 10.64 -10.81 12.67
CA GLU A 142 12.00 -11.15 13.15
C GLU A 142 12.82 -9.91 13.56
N MET A 143 12.49 -8.75 13.00
CA MET A 143 13.24 -7.51 13.23
C MET A 143 12.36 -6.28 13.06
N ILE A 144 12.53 -5.32 13.97
CA ILE A 144 11.96 -3.97 13.84
C ILE A 144 13.11 -2.97 13.71
N ARG A 145 13.14 -2.27 12.58
CA ARG A 145 14.08 -1.17 12.32
C ARG A 145 13.44 0.16 12.66
N HIS A 146 14.18 1.04 13.35
CA HIS A 146 13.67 2.33 13.81
C HIS A 146 14.81 3.32 14.11
N ASP A 147 14.58 4.64 14.05
CA ASP A 147 15.61 5.70 14.21
C ASP A 147 15.72 6.37 15.59
N ARG A 148 14.80 6.09 16.49
CA ARG A 148 14.81 6.60 17.88
C ARG A 148 15.92 5.95 18.69
N LYS A 149 16.27 6.65 19.77
CA LYS A 149 17.24 6.21 20.77
C LYS A 149 16.93 4.79 21.29
N PRO A 150 17.96 3.98 21.59
CA PRO A 150 17.79 2.63 22.13
C PRO A 150 16.87 2.53 23.35
N SER A 151 16.81 3.57 24.20
CA SER A 151 15.91 3.62 25.36
C SER A 151 14.44 3.51 24.98
N PHE A 152 14.02 4.19 23.91
CA PHE A 152 12.63 4.11 23.41
C PHE A 152 12.27 2.69 22.98
N MET A 153 13.18 2.01 22.26
CA MET A 153 12.93 0.64 21.80
C MET A 153 12.87 -0.35 22.96
N SER A 154 13.70 -0.17 24.00
CA SER A 154 13.62 -0.96 25.22
C SER A 154 12.25 -0.84 25.89
N ASP A 155 11.72 0.39 25.99
CA ASP A 155 10.40 0.62 26.58
C ASP A 155 9.26 0.11 25.68
N PHE A 156 9.40 0.22 24.36
CA PHE A 156 8.45 -0.32 23.39
C PHE A 156 8.35 -1.84 23.51
N PHE A 157 9.49 -2.55 23.51
CA PHE A 157 9.50 -4.00 23.64
C PHE A 157 8.98 -4.47 25.00
N ARG A 158 9.25 -3.71 26.06
CA ARG A 158 8.70 -3.98 27.40
C ARG A 158 7.18 -3.85 27.42
N ALA A 159 6.64 -2.79 26.84
CA ALA A 159 5.21 -2.57 26.70
C ALA A 159 4.56 -3.68 25.86
N PHE A 160 5.14 -3.99 24.69
CA PHE A 160 4.63 -5.03 23.80
C PHE A 160 4.62 -6.42 24.44
N ASN A 161 5.71 -6.79 25.13
CA ASN A 161 5.77 -8.05 25.88
C ASN A 161 4.70 -8.14 26.97
N LYS A 162 4.42 -7.02 27.65
CA LYS A 162 3.35 -6.94 28.64
C LYS A 162 1.98 -7.13 27.99
N ILE A 163 1.73 -6.54 26.82
CA ILE A 163 0.47 -6.68 26.07
C ILE A 163 0.24 -8.14 25.68
N LEU A 164 1.27 -8.84 25.19
CA LEU A 164 1.16 -10.24 24.81
C LEU A 164 1.09 -11.21 26.00
N GLY A 165 1.44 -10.76 27.22
CA GLY A 165 1.56 -11.64 28.39
C GLY A 165 2.74 -12.60 28.33
N GLN A 166 3.76 -12.32 27.50
CA GLN A 166 4.90 -13.20 27.25
C GLN A 166 6.22 -12.40 27.27
N ARG A 167 7.32 -13.04 27.70
CA ARG A 167 8.67 -12.54 27.37
C ARG A 167 9.00 -13.02 25.96
N GLN A 168 8.73 -12.23 24.92
CA GLN A 168 9.25 -12.53 23.57
C GLN A 168 10.78 -12.57 23.67
N ARG A 169 11.37 -13.77 23.56
CA ARG A 169 12.80 -14.00 23.85
C ARG A 169 13.70 -13.99 22.62
N ALA A 170 13.16 -14.04 21.40
CA ALA A 170 14.00 -14.20 20.20
C ALA A 170 13.48 -13.51 18.94
N THR A 171 12.21 -13.10 18.88
CA THR A 171 11.63 -12.76 17.58
C THR A 171 11.88 -11.33 17.16
N MET A 172 12.08 -10.32 18.01
CA MET A 172 12.22 -8.94 17.51
C MET A 172 13.57 -8.33 17.85
N ALA A 173 14.49 -8.32 16.90
CA ALA A 173 15.74 -7.58 17.01
C ALA A 173 15.56 -6.09 16.63
N TYR A 174 16.30 -5.20 17.28
CA TYR A 174 16.40 -3.79 16.89
C TYR A 174 17.68 -3.53 16.11
N ARG A 175 17.57 -2.80 14.99
CA ARG A 175 18.71 -2.17 14.31
C ARG A 175 18.38 -0.73 13.88
N PRO A 176 19.29 0.24 14.14
CA PRO A 176 19.16 1.59 13.60
C PRO A 176 19.18 1.61 12.06
N GLN A 177 18.68 2.68 11.47
CA GLN A 177 18.65 2.88 10.01
C GLN A 177 20.07 2.88 9.42
N ALA A 178 20.20 2.39 8.18
CA ALA A 178 21.48 2.19 7.50
C ALA A 178 21.27 2.44 6.01
N ASN A 179 21.98 3.43 5.46
CA ASN A 179 21.73 3.99 4.12
C ASN A 179 21.74 2.89 3.03
N GLY A 180 20.55 2.52 2.53
CA GLY A 180 20.38 1.46 1.54
C GLY A 180 19.32 1.77 0.47
N THR A 181 19.34 1.03 -0.64
CA THR A 181 18.35 1.13 -1.75
C THR A 181 16.93 0.83 -1.29
N THR A 182 16.76 -0.14 -0.39
CA THR A 182 15.45 -0.49 0.18
C THR A 182 14.87 0.65 1.03
N GLU A 183 15.74 1.47 1.61
CA GLU A 183 15.39 2.64 2.41
C GLU A 183 14.78 3.77 1.57
N ARG A 184 15.25 3.96 0.34
CA ARG A 184 14.69 4.97 -0.58
C ARG A 184 13.23 4.69 -0.93
N MET A 185 12.83 3.42 -0.99
CA MET A 185 11.44 3.04 -1.28
C MET A 185 10.52 3.33 -0.10
N VAL A 186 10.92 2.89 1.10
CA VAL A 186 10.21 3.19 2.35
C VAL A 186 10.10 4.70 2.53
N GLN A 187 11.19 5.44 2.31
CA GLN A 187 11.21 6.90 2.34
C GLN A 187 10.29 7.52 1.29
N THR A 188 10.15 6.93 0.11
CA THR A 188 9.24 7.45 -0.93
C THR A 188 7.78 7.30 -0.49
N ALA A 189 7.40 6.14 0.05
CA ALA A 189 6.04 5.92 0.54
C ALA A 189 5.73 6.80 1.75
N THR A 190 6.65 6.88 2.70
CA THR A 190 6.54 7.76 3.86
C THR A 190 6.56 9.24 3.47
N ARG A 191 7.30 9.63 2.43
CA ARG A 191 7.28 10.99 1.90
C ARG A 191 5.92 11.34 1.30
N ALA A 192 5.29 10.43 0.55
CA ALA A 192 3.94 10.65 0.03
C ALA A 192 2.93 10.89 1.16
N LEU A 193 3.01 10.10 2.24
CA LEU A 193 2.22 10.34 3.45
C LEU A 193 2.56 11.69 4.09
N LYS A 194 3.84 12.02 4.25
CA LYS A 194 4.33 13.30 4.81
C LYS A 194 3.85 14.51 4.00
N MET A 195 3.78 14.43 2.69
CA MET A 195 3.29 15.51 1.82
C MET A 195 1.81 15.76 2.10
N TYR A 196 1.00 14.69 2.17
CA TYR A 196 -0.43 14.81 2.38
C TYR A 196 -0.80 15.40 3.74
N VAL A 197 -0.15 14.96 4.82
CA VAL A 197 -0.53 15.36 6.19
C VAL A 197 0.07 16.70 6.65
N ARG A 198 0.84 17.39 5.78
CA ARG A 198 1.57 18.62 6.15
C ARG A 198 0.80 19.91 5.87
N ASP A 199 -0.35 19.84 5.21
CA ASP A 199 -1.21 21.01 5.09
C ASP A 199 -1.69 21.44 6.48
N LEU A 200 -1.34 22.67 6.87
CA LEU A 200 -1.58 23.22 8.21
C LEU A 200 -3.07 23.49 8.45
N ASP A 201 -3.85 23.70 7.39
CA ASP A 201 -5.29 23.94 7.46
C ASP A 201 -6.09 22.63 7.49
N GLN A 202 -5.44 21.52 7.15
CA GLN A 202 -6.08 20.21 7.10
C GLN A 202 -6.18 19.58 8.50
N LYS A 203 -7.39 19.53 9.07
CA LYS A 203 -7.67 18.91 10.38
C LYS A 203 -8.24 17.49 10.29
N ASP A 204 -8.47 16.99 9.09
CA ASP A 204 -9.00 15.65 8.82
C ASP A 204 -7.93 14.66 8.32
N TRP A 205 -6.65 15.07 8.34
CA TRP A 205 -5.52 14.28 7.84
C TRP A 205 -5.47 12.85 8.40
N ASP A 206 -5.93 12.63 9.63
CA ASP A 206 -5.92 11.33 10.30
C ASP A 206 -6.86 10.32 9.64
N LYS A 207 -8.01 10.78 9.14
CA LYS A 207 -8.96 9.97 8.35
C LYS A 207 -8.38 9.56 6.99
N TYR A 208 -7.57 10.42 6.39
CA TYR A 208 -7.06 10.20 5.04
C TYR A 208 -5.71 9.50 5.02
N ALA A 209 -4.87 9.66 6.04
CA ALA A 209 -3.58 8.99 6.13
C ALA A 209 -3.72 7.46 6.06
N GLU A 210 -4.68 6.89 6.79
CA GLU A 210 -4.97 5.45 6.74
C GLU A 210 -5.47 5.03 5.35
N ARG A 211 -6.29 5.86 4.70
CA ARG A 211 -6.80 5.58 3.35
C ARG A 211 -5.72 5.67 2.27
N LEU A 212 -4.76 6.58 2.43
CA LEU A 212 -3.66 6.72 1.49
C LEU A 212 -2.77 5.47 1.47
N THR A 213 -2.70 4.71 2.57
CA THR A 213 -1.98 3.42 2.58
C THR A 213 -2.56 2.43 1.58
N PHE A 214 -3.88 2.42 1.38
CA PHE A 214 -4.52 1.57 0.36
C PHE A 214 -4.01 1.94 -1.03
N ALA A 215 -4.11 3.22 -1.41
CA ALA A 215 -3.58 3.70 -2.70
C ALA A 215 -2.06 3.47 -2.84
N ILE A 216 -1.33 3.43 -1.73
CA ILE A 216 0.09 3.06 -1.73
C ILE A 216 0.29 1.57 -2.03
N ASN A 217 -0.43 0.71 -1.32
CA ASN A 217 -0.27 -0.73 -1.39
C ASN A 217 -0.80 -1.35 -2.69
N THR A 218 -1.71 -0.67 -3.39
CA THR A 218 -2.26 -1.12 -4.68
C THR A 218 -1.58 -0.48 -5.89
N ALA A 219 -0.55 0.34 -5.68
CA ALA A 219 0.22 0.89 -6.78
C ALA A 219 1.39 -0.04 -7.13
N HIS A 220 1.64 -0.22 -8.44
CA HIS A 220 2.75 -1.02 -8.93
C HIS A 220 4.10 -0.53 -8.38
N ASP A 221 4.82 -1.43 -7.72
CA ASP A 221 6.20 -1.22 -7.30
C ASP A 221 7.15 -1.79 -8.36
N ARG A 222 7.77 -0.90 -9.12
CA ARG A 222 8.72 -1.27 -10.19
C ARG A 222 9.92 -2.08 -9.70
N ILE A 223 10.32 -1.93 -8.45
CA ILE A 223 11.49 -2.64 -7.91
C ILE A 223 11.12 -4.08 -7.57
N ARG A 224 9.89 -4.31 -7.08
CA ARG A 224 9.39 -5.64 -6.73
C ARG A 224 8.68 -6.35 -7.87
N GLY A 225 8.32 -5.62 -8.92
CA GLY A 225 7.64 -6.14 -10.10
C GLY A 225 6.13 -6.28 -9.92
N ASP A 226 5.58 -6.00 -8.75
CA ASP A 226 4.17 -6.19 -8.42
C ASP A 226 3.65 -5.15 -7.40
N THR A 227 2.37 -5.23 -7.00
CA THR A 227 1.79 -4.40 -5.95
C THR A 227 2.11 -4.97 -4.56
N PRO A 228 2.42 -4.13 -3.55
CA PRO A 228 2.59 -4.61 -2.18
C PRO A 228 1.37 -5.41 -1.67
N HIS A 229 0.16 -5.03 -2.09
CA HIS A 229 -1.07 -5.73 -1.73
C HIS A 229 -1.06 -7.16 -2.26
N TYR A 230 -0.76 -7.36 -3.55
CA TYR A 230 -0.67 -8.70 -4.13
C TYR A 230 0.43 -9.53 -3.45
N LEU A 231 1.60 -8.95 -3.20
CA LEU A 231 2.71 -9.65 -2.56
C LEU A 231 2.41 -10.12 -1.13
N VAL A 232 1.52 -9.41 -0.42
CA VAL A 232 1.08 -9.81 0.93
C VAL A 232 -0.09 -10.79 0.89
N HIS A 233 -1.05 -10.58 -0.01
CA HIS A 233 -2.34 -11.25 0.08
C HIS A 233 -2.56 -12.32 -1.02
N GLY A 234 -1.75 -12.35 -2.07
CA GLY A 234 -1.85 -13.29 -3.20
C GLY A 234 -2.96 -12.97 -4.21
N TRP A 235 -3.60 -11.82 -4.11
CA TRP A 235 -4.70 -11.36 -4.97
C TRP A 235 -4.70 -9.83 -5.06
N ASP A 236 -5.25 -9.28 -6.14
CA ASP A 236 -5.44 -7.85 -6.31
C ASP A 236 -6.80 -7.40 -5.74
N PRO A 237 -6.87 -6.24 -5.06
CA PRO A 237 -8.12 -5.72 -4.55
C PRO A 237 -8.96 -5.17 -5.71
N ARG A 238 -10.27 -5.42 -5.65
CA ARG A 238 -11.22 -4.85 -6.61
C ARG A 238 -11.60 -3.43 -6.22
N SER A 239 -11.59 -2.53 -7.18
CA SER A 239 -12.15 -1.19 -7.03
C SER A 239 -13.68 -1.24 -6.90
N THR A 240 -14.27 -0.17 -6.35
CA THR A 240 -15.73 -0.02 -6.27
C THR A 240 -16.38 -0.03 -7.66
N LEU A 241 -15.71 0.54 -8.66
CA LEU A 241 -16.15 0.52 -10.05
C LEU A 241 -16.10 -0.90 -10.64
N GLU A 242 -15.08 -1.69 -10.32
CA GLU A 242 -15.05 -3.09 -10.75
C GLU A 242 -16.10 -3.93 -10.05
N ALA A 243 -16.43 -3.64 -8.80
CA ALA A 243 -17.45 -4.36 -8.04
C ALA A 243 -18.88 -4.14 -8.58
N THR A 244 -19.14 -3.00 -9.24
CA THR A 244 -20.45 -2.70 -9.84
C THR A 244 -20.60 -3.26 -11.26
N LEU A 245 -19.52 -3.67 -11.89
CA LEU A 245 -19.57 -4.36 -13.18
C LEU A 245 -19.98 -5.82 -12.97
N PRO A 246 -21.01 -6.33 -13.68
CA PRO A 246 -21.37 -7.73 -13.62
C PRO A 246 -20.16 -8.55 -14.07
N VAL A 247 -19.58 -9.30 -13.14
CA VAL A 247 -18.55 -10.28 -13.48
C VAL A 247 -19.27 -11.40 -14.21
N GLY A 248 -19.13 -11.47 -15.53
CA GLY A 248 -19.52 -12.66 -16.27
C GLY A 248 -18.85 -13.86 -15.59
N TYR A 249 -19.65 -14.85 -15.18
CA TYR A 249 -19.15 -16.12 -14.66
C TYR A 249 -18.22 -16.75 -15.72
N GLY A 250 -16.91 -16.55 -15.58
CA GLY A 250 -15.94 -17.04 -16.56
C GLY A 250 -14.63 -16.27 -16.52
N ALA A 251 -13.77 -16.64 -15.57
CA ALA A 251 -12.30 -16.53 -15.58
C ALA A 251 -11.79 -16.21 -14.16
N ILE A 252 -11.77 -17.21 -13.28
CA ILE A 252 -10.73 -17.27 -12.27
C ILE A 252 -9.51 -17.85 -12.99
N GLU A 253 -8.77 -17.03 -13.72
CA GLU A 253 -7.39 -17.36 -14.04
C GLU A 253 -6.56 -16.99 -12.80
N THR A 254 -6.33 -17.96 -11.93
CA THR A 254 -5.22 -17.88 -11.00
C THR A 254 -3.95 -17.74 -11.83
N ARG A 255 -3.20 -16.65 -11.63
CA ARG A 255 -1.85 -16.49 -12.19
C ARG A 255 -0.91 -17.50 -11.51
N GLY A 256 -1.00 -18.76 -11.91
CA GLY A 256 -0.20 -19.84 -11.36
C GLY A 256 -0.69 -21.20 -11.81
N GLY A 257 -0.09 -21.72 -12.88
CA GLY A 257 -0.01 -23.16 -13.15
C GLY A 257 -0.77 -23.64 -14.39
N GLY A 258 0.01 -24.04 -15.40
CA GLY A 258 -0.19 -25.21 -16.27
C GLY A 258 -1.50 -25.32 -17.05
N ASP A 259 -1.38 -25.29 -18.38
CA ASP A 259 -2.45 -25.65 -19.33
C ASP A 259 -3.10 -26.98 -18.94
N ILE A 260 -4.40 -26.94 -18.63
CA ILE A 260 -5.26 -28.13 -18.65
C ILE A 260 -6.29 -27.87 -19.74
N GLU A 261 -6.12 -28.54 -20.88
CA GLU A 261 -7.05 -28.53 -22.00
C GLU A 261 -8.44 -28.94 -21.53
N SER A 262 -9.40 -28.03 -21.68
CA SER A 262 -10.82 -28.31 -21.50
C SER A 262 -11.36 -28.88 -22.80
N SER A 263 -11.30 -30.20 -22.94
CA SER A 263 -12.20 -30.92 -23.85
C SER A 263 -13.06 -31.87 -23.02
N ASP A 264 -14.35 -31.87 -23.35
CA ASP A 264 -15.42 -32.71 -22.82
C ASP A 264 -15.98 -32.31 -21.45
N ILE A 265 -17.13 -31.62 -21.48
CA ILE A 265 -18.39 -31.99 -20.81
C ILE A 265 -19.47 -30.99 -21.29
N ILE A 266 -20.18 -31.34 -22.37
CA ILE A 266 -21.58 -30.94 -22.57
C ILE A 266 -22.29 -32.18 -23.10
N SER A 267 -23.08 -32.82 -22.25
CA SER A 267 -24.21 -33.64 -22.70
C SER A 267 -25.41 -33.32 -21.80
N ASP A 268 -26.30 -32.51 -22.35
CA ASP A 268 -27.66 -32.27 -21.86
C ASP A 268 -28.50 -33.55 -22.06
N PRO A 269 -29.32 -33.97 -21.07
CA PRO A 269 -30.39 -34.91 -21.35
C PRO A 269 -31.74 -34.33 -20.90
N GLU A 270 -32.40 -33.57 -21.78
CA GLU A 270 -33.85 -33.38 -21.71
C GLU A 270 -34.48 -33.54 -23.08
N ASN A 271 -34.95 -34.77 -23.37
CA ASN A 271 -36.08 -34.94 -24.28
C ASN A 271 -36.93 -36.13 -23.83
N LYS A 272 -37.98 -35.85 -23.05
CA LYS A 272 -39.08 -36.78 -22.79
C LYS A 272 -40.10 -36.61 -23.91
N SER A 273 -40.26 -37.64 -24.72
CA SER A 273 -41.50 -37.89 -25.47
C SER A 273 -41.96 -39.32 -25.18
N MET A 274 -43.15 -39.46 -24.60
CA MET A 274 -43.89 -40.72 -24.49
C MET A 274 -44.64 -40.97 -25.80
N PRO A 275 -44.85 -42.24 -26.21
CA PRO A 275 -45.94 -42.61 -27.08
C PRO A 275 -47.11 -43.25 -26.29
N ASP A 276 -48.31 -43.09 -26.84
CA ASP A 276 -49.57 -43.74 -26.43
C ASP A 276 -49.53 -45.28 -26.54
#